data_AF-A0A3B8QA10-F1
#
_entry.id   AF-A0A3B8QA10-F1
#
_cell.length_a   1.000
_cell.length_b   1.000
_cell.length_c   1.000
_cell.angle_alpha   90.00
_cell.angle_beta   90.00
_cell.angle_gamma   90.00
#
_symmetry.space_group_name_H-M   'P 1'
#
loop_
_entity.id
_entity.type
_entity.pdbx_description
1 polymer ?
#
loop_
_entity_poly.entity_id
_entity_poly.type
_entity_poly.pdbx_seq_one_letter_code
_entity_poly.pdbx_strand_id
1 'polypeptide(L)'
;VWGYERCASGSAGGPGVNCDSNPVDPIFKFDRNTGEILANFGAGVFVTPHGIYVDDEGNVWATDFAGNADGTKGHQVHKFSPMGELLLSLGTAGQPGNDPEHLNQPNDVIVAPDGSIFVADGHTGQNLTTDQEMDEARAAGLTGRIVKYSPDGEYIME
;
A
#
# COMPACT_ATOMS: atom_id res chain seq x y z
N VAL A 1 18.72 0.00 -5.58
CA VAL A 1 17.85 -0.27 -4.41
C VAL A 1 16.60 0.57 -4.60
N TRP A 2 15.43 0.04 -4.23
CA TRP A 2 14.19 0.81 -4.23
C TRP A 2 13.77 1.08 -2.79
N GLY A 3 13.17 2.25 -2.56
CA GLY A 3 12.64 2.63 -1.26
C GLY A 3 11.46 3.57 -1.44
N TYR A 4 10.72 3.79 -0.37
CA TYR A 4 9.65 4.77 -0.33
C TYR A 4 9.81 5.70 0.88
N GLU A 5 9.25 6.90 0.77
CA GLU A 5 9.15 7.90 1.84
C GLU A 5 7.66 8.18 2.14
N ARG A 6 7.32 8.41 3.40
CA ARG A 6 5.95 8.73 3.83
C ARG A 6 5.66 10.23 3.79
N CYS A 7 6.35 10.95 2.92
CA CYS A 7 6.27 12.40 2.72
C CYS A 7 6.35 13.23 4.02
N ALA A 8 7.24 12.84 4.93
CA ALA A 8 7.44 13.39 6.27
C ALA A 8 6.34 13.08 7.29
N SER A 9 5.53 12.04 7.06
CA SER A 9 4.54 11.56 8.03
C SER A 9 5.20 11.06 9.31
N GLY A 10 5.15 11.89 10.36
CA GLY A 10 5.74 11.61 11.67
C GLY A 10 4.93 10.65 12.55
N SER A 11 3.70 10.33 12.17
CA SER A 11 2.90 9.24 12.76
C SER A 11 2.47 8.31 11.64
N ALA A 12 2.32 7.02 11.90
CA ALA A 12 1.85 6.04 10.91
C ALA A 12 0.43 6.41 10.44
N GLY A 13 0.31 7.34 9.48
CA GLY A 13 -0.92 7.91 8.91
C GLY A 13 -1.82 8.67 9.89
N GLY A 14 -1.30 9.18 11.02
CA GLY A 14 -2.06 10.08 11.89
C GLY A 14 -2.19 11.49 11.29
N PRO A 15 -3.13 12.31 11.80
CA PRO A 15 -3.36 13.67 11.28
C PRO A 15 -2.07 14.50 11.31
N GLY A 16 -1.66 15.04 10.16
CA GLY A 16 -0.40 15.76 10.00
C GLY A 16 0.08 15.82 8.55
N VAL A 17 1.39 16.02 8.36
CA VAL A 17 2.03 16.02 7.04
C VAL A 17 2.05 14.60 6.48
N ASN A 18 1.65 14.40 5.24
CA ASN A 18 1.61 13.12 4.52
C ASN A 18 1.71 13.38 3.00
N CYS A 19 1.61 12.35 2.16
CA CYS A 19 1.78 12.51 0.71
C CYS A 19 0.62 13.24 0.01
N ASP A 20 -0.53 13.36 0.68
CA ASP A 20 -1.66 14.15 0.19
C ASP A 20 -1.45 15.66 0.43
N SER A 21 -0.80 16.02 1.55
CA SER A 21 -0.49 17.42 1.91
C SER A 21 0.90 17.89 1.48
N ASN A 22 1.81 16.96 1.18
CA ASN A 22 3.17 17.21 0.72
C ASN A 22 3.46 16.34 -0.53
N PRO A 23 3.18 16.84 -1.74
CA PRO A 23 3.16 16.06 -2.97
C PRO A 23 4.57 15.87 -3.55
N VAL A 24 5.48 15.30 -2.74
CA VAL A 24 6.76 14.79 -3.23
C VAL A 24 6.54 13.45 -3.91
N ASP A 25 7.40 13.10 -4.85
CA ASP A 25 7.49 11.76 -5.41
C ASP A 25 8.04 10.81 -4.33
N PRO A 26 7.22 9.90 -3.76
CA PRO A 26 7.62 9.15 -2.59
C PRO A 26 8.39 7.88 -2.92
N ILE A 27 8.37 7.39 -4.16
CA ILE A 27 9.11 6.20 -4.57
C ILE A 27 10.47 6.62 -5.12
N PHE A 28 11.54 6.01 -4.61
CA PHE A 28 12.91 6.33 -4.98
C PHE A 28 13.67 5.11 -5.48
N LYS A 29 14.46 5.32 -6.53
CA LYS A 29 15.49 4.41 -7.00
C LYS A 29 16.85 4.96 -6.63
N PHE A 30 17.66 4.14 -5.96
CA PHE A 30 19.01 4.47 -5.57
C PHE A 30 20.03 3.60 -6.29
N ASP A 31 21.16 4.19 -6.65
CA ASP A 31 22.36 3.42 -6.96
C ASP A 31 22.81 2.68 -5.70
N ARG A 32 23.03 1.37 -5.83
CA ARG A 32 23.29 0.51 -4.67
C ARG A 32 24.69 0.72 -4.07
N ASN A 33 25.63 1.31 -4.82
CA ASN A 33 27.02 1.43 -4.40
C ASN A 33 27.31 2.83 -3.85
N THR A 34 26.67 3.85 -4.41
CA THR A 34 26.89 5.28 -4.08
C THR A 34 25.78 5.88 -3.23
N GLY A 35 24.56 5.33 -3.29
CA GLY A 35 23.38 5.91 -2.68
C GLY A 35 22.78 7.10 -3.44
N GLU A 36 23.30 7.42 -4.64
CA GLU A 36 22.74 8.48 -5.48
C GLU A 36 21.30 8.16 -5.88
N ILE A 37 20.44 9.19 -5.90
CA ILE A 37 19.08 9.07 -6.41
C ILE A 37 19.15 9.00 -7.94
N LEU A 38 18.68 7.89 -8.50
CA LEU A 38 18.63 7.62 -9.93
C LEU A 38 17.28 8.00 -10.55
N ALA A 39 16.21 7.89 -9.77
CA ALA A 39 14.86 8.27 -10.17
C ALA A 39 13.96 8.40 -8.94
N ASN A 40 12.89 9.17 -9.07
CA ASN A 40 11.77 9.18 -8.15
C ASN A 40 10.47 9.48 -8.89
N PHE A 41 9.36 8.91 -8.40
CA PHE A 41 8.02 9.10 -8.99
C PHE A 41 6.91 8.83 -7.94
N GLY A 42 5.67 9.01 -8.37
CA GLY A 42 4.46 8.68 -7.59
C GLY A 42 3.81 9.86 -6.86
N ALA A 43 4.27 11.09 -7.09
CA ALA A 43 3.65 12.28 -6.52
C ALA A 43 2.15 12.34 -6.84
N GLY A 44 1.35 12.69 -5.82
CA GLY A 44 -0.09 12.84 -5.95
C GLY A 44 -0.89 11.53 -5.98
N VAL A 45 -0.25 10.36 -6.05
CA VAL A 45 -0.93 9.06 -6.00
C VAL A 45 -1.22 8.64 -4.56
N PHE A 46 -0.27 8.85 -3.66
CA PHE A 46 -0.32 8.29 -2.31
C PHE A 46 -0.85 9.26 -1.25
N VAL A 47 -1.36 8.70 -0.16
CA VAL A 47 -1.60 9.38 1.11
C VAL A 47 -0.50 9.02 2.11
N THR A 48 -0.30 7.73 2.40
CA THR A 48 0.76 7.22 3.27
C THR A 48 1.26 5.85 2.79
N PRO A 49 2.31 5.83 1.94
CA PRO A 49 2.94 4.60 1.48
C PRO A 49 3.42 3.72 2.65
N HIS A 50 3.30 2.39 2.55
CA HIS A 50 3.55 1.49 3.68
C HIS A 50 4.42 0.24 3.38
N GLY A 51 4.20 -0.41 2.25
CA GLY A 51 4.98 -1.55 1.78
C GLY A 51 5.55 -1.27 0.39
N ILE A 52 6.62 -1.95 0.02
CA ILE A 52 7.20 -1.86 -1.33
C ILE A 52 7.76 -3.21 -1.76
N TYR A 53 7.51 -3.57 -3.02
CA TYR A 53 8.01 -4.77 -3.65
C TYR A 53 8.41 -4.49 -5.10
N VAL A 54 9.37 -5.24 -5.61
CA VAL A 54 9.80 -5.14 -7.01
C VAL A 54 9.70 -6.52 -7.62
N ASP A 55 8.88 -6.66 -8.66
CA ASP A 55 8.66 -7.94 -9.32
C ASP A 55 9.78 -8.29 -10.32
N ASP A 56 9.72 -9.49 -10.89
CA ASP A 56 10.74 -10.03 -11.80
C ASP A 56 10.82 -9.25 -13.14
N GLU A 57 9.80 -8.47 -13.49
CA GLU A 57 9.79 -7.56 -14.65
C GLU A 57 10.37 -6.17 -14.30
N GLY A 58 10.67 -5.94 -13.02
CA GLY A 58 11.17 -4.67 -12.51
C GLY A 58 10.08 -3.63 -12.22
N ASN A 59 8.79 -4.03 -12.26
CA ASN A 59 7.72 -3.14 -11.85
C ASN A 59 7.79 -2.94 -10.33
N VAL A 60 7.46 -1.73 -9.88
CA VAL A 60 7.52 -1.34 -8.48
C VAL A 60 6.10 -1.30 -7.93
N TRP A 61 5.85 -2.11 -6.92
CA TRP A 61 4.59 -2.18 -6.20
C TRP A 61 4.71 -1.46 -4.88
N ALA A 62 3.69 -0.70 -4.50
CA ALA A 62 3.65 -0.05 -3.19
C ALA A 62 2.23 -0.01 -2.64
N THR A 63 2.09 -0.22 -1.34
CA THR A 63 0.80 -0.11 -0.64
C THR A 63 0.59 1.30 -0.10
N ASP A 64 -0.64 1.79 -0.16
CA ASP A 64 -1.07 3.07 0.41
C ASP A 64 -2.10 2.83 1.51
N PHE A 65 -1.66 2.85 2.76
CA PHE A 65 -2.46 2.25 3.83
C PHE A 65 -3.58 3.17 4.32
N ALA A 66 -3.35 4.48 4.38
CA ALA A 66 -4.30 5.44 4.96
C ALA A 66 -5.14 6.09 3.87
N GLY A 67 -6.44 6.26 4.10
CA GLY A 67 -7.30 7.11 3.26
C GLY A 67 -7.13 8.60 3.58
N ASN A 68 -7.36 9.47 2.61
CA ASN A 68 -7.48 10.90 2.87
C ASN A 68 -8.91 11.29 3.30
N ALA A 69 -9.05 12.48 3.90
CA ALA A 69 -10.33 12.93 4.45
C ALA A 69 -11.44 13.10 3.37
N ASP A 70 -11.04 13.37 2.13
CA ASP A 70 -11.96 13.53 1.00
C ASP A 70 -12.44 12.18 0.43
N GLY A 71 -11.87 11.06 0.88
CA GLY A 71 -12.23 9.73 0.37
C GLY A 71 -11.87 9.53 -1.11
N THR A 72 -10.79 10.16 -1.56
CA THR A 72 -10.35 10.16 -2.97
C THR A 72 -9.04 9.41 -3.22
N LYS A 73 -8.28 9.07 -2.16
CA LYS A 73 -7.00 8.36 -2.25
C LYS A 73 -6.78 7.47 -1.04
N GLY A 74 -5.89 6.49 -1.19
CA GLY A 74 -5.50 5.56 -0.15
C GLY A 74 -6.39 4.32 -0.05
N HIS A 75 -6.03 3.43 0.87
CA HIS A 75 -6.60 2.08 0.95
C HIS A 75 -6.44 1.29 -0.36
N GLN A 76 -5.27 1.42 -0.98
CA GLN A 76 -4.98 0.84 -2.28
C GLN A 76 -3.58 0.23 -2.34
N VAL A 77 -3.34 -0.58 -3.36
CA VAL A 77 -2.00 -1.02 -3.76
C VAL A 77 -1.77 -0.59 -5.21
N HIS A 78 -0.61 0.00 -5.49
CA HIS A 78 -0.29 0.54 -6.80
C HIS A 78 0.89 -0.20 -7.43
N LYS A 79 0.78 -0.54 -8.71
CA LYS A 79 1.87 -1.06 -9.55
C LYS A 79 2.37 0.05 -10.47
N PHE A 80 3.67 0.27 -10.50
CA PHE A 80 4.33 1.19 -11.42
C PHE A 80 5.29 0.44 -12.33
N SER A 81 5.44 0.90 -13.57
CA SER A 81 6.53 0.46 -14.44
C SER A 81 7.89 0.83 -13.85
N PRO A 82 9.00 0.22 -14.31
CA PRO A 82 10.34 0.61 -13.85
C PRO A 82 10.69 2.09 -14.12
N MET A 83 9.92 2.75 -14.98
CA MET A 83 10.05 4.16 -15.37
C MET A 83 9.06 5.08 -14.64
N GLY A 84 8.22 4.55 -13.75
CA GLY A 84 7.30 5.31 -12.91
C GLY A 84 5.90 5.56 -13.47
N GLU A 85 5.52 4.89 -14.56
CA GLU A 85 4.15 4.93 -15.07
C GLU A 85 3.23 4.08 -14.18
N LEU A 86 2.08 4.61 -13.74
CA LEU A 86 1.10 3.83 -12.97
C LEU A 86 0.37 2.84 -13.90
N LEU A 87 0.52 1.55 -13.63
CA LEU A 87 0.01 0.46 -14.47
C LEU A 87 -1.27 -0.18 -13.90
N LEU A 88 -1.37 -0.30 -12.58
CA LEU A 88 -2.49 -0.95 -11.90
C LEU A 88 -2.71 -0.32 -10.53
N SER A 89 -3.96 -0.29 -10.08
CA SER A 89 -4.33 -0.03 -8.68
C SER A 89 -5.34 -1.07 -8.21
N LEU A 90 -5.08 -1.67 -7.06
CA LEU A 90 -5.98 -2.60 -6.37
C LEU A 90 -6.73 -1.86 -5.27
N GLY A 91 -7.99 -2.24 -5.03
CA GLY A 91 -8.88 -1.56 -4.10
C GLY A 91 -9.51 -0.29 -4.67
N THR A 92 -10.50 0.25 -3.96
CA THR A 92 -11.23 1.47 -4.35
C THR A 92 -10.67 2.68 -3.61
N ALA A 93 -10.27 3.71 -4.36
CA ALA A 93 -9.58 4.88 -3.82
C ALA A 93 -10.35 5.55 -2.68
N GLY A 94 -9.70 5.66 -1.51
CA GLY A 94 -10.23 6.31 -0.32
C GLY A 94 -11.40 5.59 0.36
N GLN A 95 -11.73 4.37 -0.07
CA GLN A 95 -12.84 3.59 0.47
C GLN A 95 -12.29 2.34 1.17
N PRO A 96 -12.21 2.32 2.52
CA PRO A 96 -11.81 1.12 3.24
C PRO A 96 -12.95 0.11 3.25
N GLY A 97 -12.62 -1.18 3.11
CA GLY A 97 -13.62 -2.23 3.19
C GLY A 97 -13.01 -3.63 3.15
N ASN A 98 -13.86 -4.61 3.45
CA ASN A 98 -13.47 -6.02 3.58
C ASN A 98 -14.11 -6.91 2.51
N ASP A 99 -14.77 -6.33 1.52
CA ASP A 99 -15.31 -7.08 0.38
C ASP A 99 -14.24 -7.24 -0.72
N PRO A 100 -14.52 -7.99 -1.80
CA PRO A 100 -13.56 -8.21 -2.89
C PRO A 100 -13.05 -6.95 -3.60
N GLU A 101 -13.83 -5.86 -3.57
CA GLU A 101 -13.53 -4.61 -4.27
C GLU A 101 -12.72 -3.61 -3.42
N HIS A 102 -12.68 -3.83 -2.11
CA HIS A 102 -12.06 -2.90 -1.16
C HIS A 102 -10.89 -3.53 -0.41
N LEU A 103 -9.94 -2.68 -0.05
CA LEU A 103 -8.88 -2.99 0.89
C LEU A 103 -9.07 -2.13 2.13
N ASN A 104 -8.55 -2.56 3.27
CA ASN A 104 -8.61 -1.82 4.51
C ASN A 104 -7.23 -1.78 5.14
N GLN A 105 -6.50 -0.71 4.82
CA GLN A 105 -5.14 -0.48 5.29
C GLN A 105 -4.14 -1.58 4.86
N PRO A 106 -3.93 -1.73 3.53
CA PRO A 106 -2.93 -2.65 3.02
C PRO A 106 -1.53 -2.26 3.51
N ASN A 107 -0.83 -3.20 4.13
CA ASN A 107 0.43 -2.95 4.80
C ASN A 107 1.64 -3.41 3.98
N ASP A 108 1.50 -4.45 3.17
CA ASP A 108 2.54 -4.97 2.27
C ASP A 108 1.97 -5.74 1.08
N VAL A 109 2.79 -5.94 0.05
CA VAL A 109 2.44 -6.66 -1.17
C VAL A 109 3.61 -7.49 -1.67
N ILE A 110 3.35 -8.70 -2.18
CA ILE A 110 4.32 -9.50 -2.93
C ILE A 110 3.67 -10.05 -4.20
N VAL A 111 4.49 -10.32 -5.21
CA VAL A 111 4.07 -10.98 -6.45
C VAL A 111 4.82 -12.30 -6.58
N ALA A 112 4.10 -13.39 -6.81
CA ALA A 112 4.67 -14.70 -7.02
C ALA A 112 5.17 -14.87 -8.47
N PRO A 113 6.03 -15.87 -8.75
CA PRO A 113 6.56 -16.10 -10.10
C PRO A 113 5.50 -16.39 -11.18
N ASP A 114 4.30 -16.82 -10.78
CA ASP A 114 3.16 -17.02 -11.69
C ASP A 114 2.35 -15.72 -11.94
N GLY A 115 2.79 -14.61 -11.36
CA GLY A 115 2.12 -13.31 -11.39
C GLY A 115 1.03 -13.14 -10.33
N SER A 116 0.70 -14.17 -9.54
CA SER A 116 -0.29 -14.03 -8.46
C SER A 116 0.16 -12.95 -7.48
N ILE A 117 -0.75 -12.05 -7.11
CA ILE A 117 -0.46 -10.95 -6.19
C ILE A 117 -1.02 -11.30 -4.82
N PHE A 118 -0.26 -11.06 -3.78
CA PHE A 118 -0.68 -11.24 -2.39
C PHE A 118 -0.53 -9.93 -1.64
N VAL A 119 -1.62 -9.45 -1.06
CA VAL A 119 -1.66 -8.21 -0.27
C VAL A 119 -1.93 -8.59 1.17
N ALA A 120 -1.06 -8.14 2.08
CA ALA A 120 -1.35 -8.19 3.49
C ALA A 120 -2.21 -6.98 3.85
N ASP A 121 -3.47 -7.24 4.20
CA ASP A 121 -4.52 -6.23 4.38
C ASP A 121 -4.95 -6.16 5.85
N GLY A 122 -4.86 -4.97 6.43
CA GLY A 122 -5.15 -4.71 7.83
C GLY A 122 -3.94 -4.22 8.64
N HIS A 123 -3.96 -2.94 9.03
CA HIS A 123 -2.93 -2.35 9.90
C HIS A 123 -3.44 -2.09 11.33
N THR A 124 -4.70 -1.67 11.50
CA THR A 124 -5.29 -1.42 12.83
C THR A 124 -5.64 -2.70 13.61
N GLY A 125 -5.66 -3.88 12.97
CA GLY A 125 -5.89 -5.17 13.63
C GLY A 125 -4.66 -5.79 14.30
N GLN A 126 -3.57 -5.03 14.46
CA GLN A 126 -2.32 -5.51 15.03
C GLN A 126 -2.28 -5.38 16.57
N ASN A 127 -1.42 -6.19 17.21
CA ASN A 127 -1.13 -6.14 18.65
C ASN A 127 -2.32 -6.43 19.57
N LEU A 128 -3.32 -7.19 19.11
CA LEU A 128 -4.40 -7.71 19.95
C LEU A 128 -3.85 -8.86 20.79
N THR A 129 -3.93 -8.76 22.11
CA THR A 129 -3.31 -9.71 23.05
C THR A 129 -4.31 -10.51 23.86
N THR A 130 -5.59 -10.14 23.81
CA THR A 130 -6.68 -10.78 24.54
C THR A 130 -7.83 -11.17 23.62
N ASP A 131 -8.63 -12.15 24.05
CA ASP A 131 -9.82 -12.59 23.30
C ASP A 131 -10.85 -11.45 23.15
N GLN A 132 -11.01 -10.63 24.19
CA GLN A 132 -11.90 -9.48 24.15
C GLN A 132 -11.48 -8.47 23.07
N GLU A 133 -10.19 -8.12 23.00
CA GLU A 133 -9.66 -7.22 21.96
C GLU A 133 -9.88 -7.80 20.55
N MET A 134 -9.71 -9.11 20.39
CA MET A 134 -9.97 -9.79 19.11
C MET A 134 -11.46 -9.76 18.73
N ASP A 135 -12.37 -9.96 19.68
CA ASP A 135 -13.80 -9.93 19.42
C ASP A 135 -14.29 -8.52 19.10
N GLU A 136 -13.80 -7.50 19.80
CA GLU A 136 -14.07 -6.09 19.51
C GLU A 136 -13.54 -5.69 18.13
N ALA A 137 -12.32 -6.11 17.78
CA ALA A 137 -11.73 -5.87 16.46
C ALA A 137 -12.55 -6.50 15.33
N ARG A 138 -12.99 -7.76 15.50
CA ARG A 138 -13.87 -8.44 14.53
C ARG A 138 -15.20 -7.71 14.38
N ALA A 139 -15.81 -7.29 15.49
CA ALA A 139 -17.07 -6.55 15.48
C ALA A 139 -16.94 -5.18 14.82
N ALA A 140 -15.77 -4.54 14.94
CA ALA A 140 -15.45 -3.28 14.26
C ALA A 140 -15.00 -3.46 12.80
N GLY A 141 -14.93 -4.70 12.30
CA GLY A 141 -14.49 -4.98 10.93
C GLY A 141 -13.00 -4.72 10.70
N LEU A 142 -12.18 -4.73 11.75
CA LEU A 142 -10.73 -4.64 11.57
C LEU A 142 -10.21 -5.93 10.95
N THR A 143 -9.36 -5.80 9.95
CA THR A 143 -8.78 -6.94 9.24
C THR A 143 -7.35 -7.22 9.67
N GLY A 144 -6.98 -8.48 9.46
CA GLY A 144 -5.61 -8.98 9.44
C GLY A 144 -5.64 -10.21 8.54
N ARG A 145 -5.63 -9.99 7.22
CA ARG A 145 -5.87 -11.03 6.21
C ARG A 145 -4.82 -10.95 5.09
N ILE A 146 -4.72 -12.03 4.32
CA ILE A 146 -3.91 -12.06 3.10
C ILE A 146 -4.87 -12.21 1.93
N VAL A 147 -5.00 -11.16 1.13
CA VAL A 147 -5.84 -11.18 -0.07
C VAL A 147 -5.02 -11.60 -1.26
N LYS A 148 -5.53 -12.55 -2.04
CA LYS A 148 -4.93 -13.01 -3.29
C LYS A 148 -5.67 -12.41 -4.49
N TYR A 149 -4.89 -11.88 -5.43
CA TYR A 149 -5.37 -11.44 -6.75
C TYR A 149 -4.68 -12.21 -7.88
N SER A 150 -5.32 -12.25 -9.04
CA SER A 150 -4.73 -12.69 -10.30
C SER A 150 -3.68 -11.69 -10.80
N PRO A 151 -2.85 -12.05 -11.81
CA PRO A 151 -1.82 -11.16 -12.35
C PRO A 151 -2.33 -9.83 -12.92
N ASP A 152 -3.59 -9.80 -13.37
CA ASP A 152 -4.30 -8.62 -13.88
C ASP A 152 -5.10 -7.86 -12.80
N GLY A 153 -5.07 -8.34 -11.54
CA GLY A 153 -5.64 -7.64 -10.40
C GLY A 153 -7.09 -7.97 -10.08
N GLU A 154 -7.63 -9.07 -10.61
CA GLU A 154 -8.95 -9.58 -10.19
C GLU A 154 -8.83 -10.30 -8.84
N TYR A 155 -9.78 -10.03 -7.93
CA TYR A 155 -9.84 -10.71 -6.63
C TYR A 155 -10.06 -12.22 -6.80
N ILE A 156 -9.34 -13.02 -6.01
CA ILE A 156 -9.50 -14.48 -5.98
C ILE A 156 -10.07 -14.95 -4.64
N MET A 157 -9.40 -14.63 -3.53
CA MET A 157 -9.75 -15.10 -2.18
C MET A 157 -9.00 -14.36 -1.08
N GLU A 158 -9.39 -14.58 0.19
CA GLU A 158 -8.69 -14.18 1.42
C GLU A 158 -8.67 -15.28 2.50
#